data_AF-A0A8H6KSA2-F1
#
_entry.id   AF-A0A8H6KSA2-F1
#
_cell.length_a   1.000
_cell.length_b   1.000
_cell.length_c   1.000
_cell.angle_alpha   90.00
_cell.angle_beta   90.00
_cell.angle_gamma   90.00
#
_symmetry.space_group_name_H-M   'P 1'
#
loop_
_entity.id
_entity.type
_entity.pdbx_description
1 polymer ?
#
loop_
_entity_poly.entity_id
_entity_poly.type
_entity_poly.pdbx_seq_one_letter_code
_entity_poly.pdbx_strand_id
1 'polypeptide(L)'
;MIAPRLLSLLGLTALVAATPALAVENADAEKPFFYKGHDLSSLKMLEESQNVFVDTARGNQERPADDILADGGMNAVRLRLWVNPPDGTYGLNYTIELAKRFQAKGQRIFLDYHFADSWADPQKQPIPAAWPTELEPLKGKLREYVRETLVAFNEAGVTLDIVSLGNELRHGLLWPTGYVDVDVQPWPALVESFANLSTLYMAARAGVKDATCAGVPKPEVMLHIDNGWNVTLQERWYGALVENGVPLSAWDSFGVSFYPFYGTSATFENLRTTLRTMAEKYGKPLQVVETNYPALCTGKWNPVPPSSEPSIPYSVDGQVQWLEETLRIVREVPNGLGRGLWYWEPGFLNNTSLGSDCDDAILFEADYSAWPRTVGYSRKSVNVFL
;
A
#
# COMPACT_ATOMS: atom_id res chain seq x y z
N MET A 1 63.51 61.96 20.28
CA MET A 1 62.25 61.42 19.73
C MET A 1 62.51 59.99 19.29
N ILE A 2 61.53 59.13 19.57
CA ILE A 2 61.60 57.67 19.74
C ILE A 2 61.90 56.94 18.43
N ALA A 3 62.80 55.95 18.48
CA ALA A 3 62.81 54.81 17.55
C ALA A 3 63.68 53.66 18.12
N PRO A 4 63.11 52.52 18.56
CA PRO A 4 63.86 51.29 18.72
C PRO A 4 63.69 50.40 17.48
N ARG A 5 64.83 49.95 16.93
CA ARG A 5 64.89 48.96 15.84
C ARG A 5 64.59 47.57 16.40
N LEU A 6 63.59 46.91 15.82
CA LEU A 6 63.21 45.52 16.11
C LEU A 6 64.29 44.55 15.61
N LEU A 7 64.63 43.58 16.48
CA LEU A 7 65.33 42.35 16.13
C LEU A 7 64.39 41.41 15.35
N SER A 8 64.89 40.88 14.25
CA SER A 8 64.28 39.81 13.46
C SER A 8 64.50 38.44 14.11
N LEU A 9 63.43 37.75 14.51
CA LEU A 9 63.44 36.30 14.75
C LEU A 9 62.83 35.59 13.54
N LEU A 10 63.62 34.74 12.87
CA LEU A 10 63.12 33.74 11.93
C LEU A 10 62.36 32.66 12.73
N GLY A 11 61.04 32.59 12.52
CA GLY A 11 60.19 31.49 13.00
C GLY A 11 59.95 30.47 11.87
N LEU A 12 60.38 29.24 12.12
CA LEU A 12 60.23 28.08 11.25
C LEU A 12 58.74 27.67 11.14
N THR A 13 58.13 27.78 9.96
CA THR A 13 56.76 27.28 9.71
C THR A 13 56.80 25.78 9.40
N ALA A 14 56.35 24.96 10.35
CA ALA A 14 56.08 23.55 10.12
C ALA A 14 54.76 23.39 9.33
N LEU A 15 54.85 22.85 8.12
CA LEU A 15 53.69 22.50 7.29
C LEU A 15 53.10 21.18 7.83
N VAL A 16 51.96 21.25 8.52
CA VAL A 16 51.18 20.05 8.87
C VAL A 16 50.32 19.69 7.67
N ALA A 17 50.69 18.62 6.97
CA ALA A 17 49.85 18.03 5.93
C ALA A 17 48.66 17.32 6.60
N ALA A 18 47.45 17.88 6.43
CA ALA A 18 46.22 17.23 6.83
C ALA A 18 45.91 16.10 5.84
N THR A 19 46.13 14.85 6.26
CA THR A 19 45.58 13.67 5.58
C THR A 19 44.05 13.69 5.70
N PRO A 20 43.29 13.56 4.60
CA PRO A 20 41.85 13.44 4.71
C PRO A 20 41.53 12.11 5.38
N ALA A 21 40.88 12.17 6.54
CA ALA A 21 40.31 10.98 7.17
C ALA A 21 39.24 10.43 6.23
N LEU A 22 39.49 9.25 5.67
CA LEU A 22 38.46 8.46 5.00
C LEU A 22 37.33 8.24 6.00
N ALA A 23 36.17 8.82 5.72
CA ALA A 23 34.95 8.51 6.43
C ALA A 23 34.70 7.00 6.26
N VAL A 24 34.77 6.27 7.36
CA VAL A 24 34.26 4.90 7.43
C VAL A 24 32.74 5.06 7.31
N GLU A 25 32.19 4.77 6.13
CA GLU A 25 30.75 4.53 6.00
C GLU A 25 30.39 3.40 6.96
N ASN A 26 29.57 3.71 7.97
CA ASN A 26 28.93 2.70 8.80
C ASN A 26 28.07 1.82 7.90
N ALA A 27 28.59 0.65 7.55
CA ALA A 27 27.90 -0.36 6.74
C ALA A 27 26.78 -1.11 7.49
N ASP A 28 26.42 -0.69 8.70
CA ASP A 28 25.37 -1.29 9.54
C ASP A 28 24.18 -0.34 9.73
N ALA A 29 23.77 0.39 8.69
CA ALA A 29 22.38 0.84 8.63
C ALA A 29 21.52 -0.42 8.47
N GLU A 30 20.81 -0.81 9.54
CA GLU A 30 19.85 -1.91 9.51
C GLU A 30 18.94 -1.72 8.29
N LYS A 31 18.92 -2.73 7.39
CA LYS A 31 18.13 -2.63 6.15
C LYS A 31 16.68 -2.29 6.52
N PRO A 32 16.04 -1.30 5.87
CA PRO A 32 14.64 -0.99 6.14
C PRO A 32 13.78 -2.25 6.04
N PHE A 33 12.78 -2.37 6.92
CA PHE A 33 11.84 -3.49 6.88
C PHE A 33 11.20 -3.56 5.50
N PHE A 34 11.26 -4.73 4.86
CA PHE A 34 10.64 -5.00 3.57
C PHE A 34 9.33 -5.77 3.78
N TYR A 35 8.23 -5.17 3.35
CA TYR A 35 6.88 -5.73 3.47
C TYR A 35 6.64 -6.78 2.38
N LYS A 36 6.56 -8.04 2.80
CA LYS A 36 6.18 -9.19 1.98
C LYS A 36 4.73 -9.49 2.34
N GLY A 37 3.83 -8.69 1.81
CA GLY A 37 2.49 -8.54 2.35
C GLY A 37 1.41 -9.31 1.63
N HIS A 38 0.26 -9.43 2.30
CA HIS A 38 -1.01 -9.84 1.70
C HIS A 38 -2.16 -8.98 2.22
N ASP A 39 -3.21 -8.77 1.43
CA ASP A 39 -4.52 -8.32 1.94
C ASP A 39 -5.34 -9.56 2.31
N LEU A 40 -5.62 -9.76 3.61
CA LEU A 40 -6.43 -10.89 4.09
C LEU A 40 -7.69 -10.41 4.82
N SER A 41 -8.27 -9.30 4.38
CA SER A 41 -9.41 -8.73 5.08
C SER A 41 -10.65 -9.63 5.04
N SER A 42 -10.82 -10.46 3.99
CA SER A 42 -11.95 -11.40 3.87
C SER A 42 -11.88 -12.59 4.83
N LEU A 43 -10.73 -12.85 5.47
CA LEU A 43 -10.45 -14.09 6.20
C LEU A 43 -11.51 -14.44 7.26
N LYS A 44 -11.83 -13.50 8.15
CA LYS A 44 -12.78 -13.75 9.24
C LYS A 44 -14.17 -14.10 8.71
N MET A 45 -14.67 -13.35 7.74
CA MET A 45 -15.94 -13.63 7.08
C MET A 45 -15.96 -15.04 6.45
N LEU A 46 -14.86 -15.46 5.82
CA LEU A 46 -14.73 -16.79 5.23
C LEU A 46 -14.79 -17.89 6.28
N GLU A 47 -14.02 -17.76 7.36
CA GLU A 47 -14.00 -18.72 8.47
C GLU A 47 -15.37 -18.81 9.16
N GLU A 48 -16.05 -17.67 9.37
CA GLU A 48 -17.43 -17.62 9.90
C GLU A 48 -18.44 -18.28 8.95
N SER A 49 -18.13 -18.34 7.66
CA SER A 49 -18.92 -19.01 6.61
C SER A 49 -18.45 -20.44 6.32
N GLN A 50 -17.78 -21.10 7.28
CA GLN A 50 -17.30 -22.49 7.19
C GLN A 50 -16.26 -22.78 6.10
N ASN A 51 -15.58 -21.76 5.57
CA ASN A 51 -14.48 -21.96 4.65
C ASN A 51 -13.24 -22.45 5.41
N VAL A 52 -12.51 -23.41 4.82
CA VAL A 52 -11.27 -23.96 5.39
C VAL A 52 -10.16 -23.97 4.35
N PHE A 53 -8.91 -24.02 4.82
CA PHE A 53 -7.74 -24.01 3.94
C PHE A 53 -6.85 -25.23 4.19
N VAL A 54 -6.25 -25.76 3.13
CA VAL A 54 -5.39 -26.94 3.16
C VAL A 54 -3.99 -26.59 2.66
N ASP A 55 -2.99 -26.95 3.47
CA ASP A 55 -1.57 -26.83 3.11
C ASP A 55 -1.14 -28.04 2.28
N THR A 56 -1.08 -27.87 0.96
CA THR A 56 -0.69 -28.93 0.03
C THR A 56 0.80 -29.23 0.10
N ALA A 57 1.62 -28.26 0.52
CA ALA A 57 3.06 -28.41 0.70
C ALA A 57 3.41 -29.15 2.00
N ARG A 58 2.53 -29.13 3.01
CA ARG A 58 2.74 -29.78 4.31
C ARG A 58 1.72 -30.89 4.59
N GLY A 59 1.66 -31.85 3.65
CA GLY A 59 0.97 -33.11 3.87
C GLY A 59 -0.55 -33.03 3.77
N ASN A 60 -1.10 -32.03 3.05
CA ASN A 60 -2.53 -31.83 2.85
C ASN A 60 -3.32 -31.69 4.16
N GLN A 61 -2.76 -30.97 5.12
CA GLN A 61 -3.44 -30.71 6.40
C GLN A 61 -4.28 -29.44 6.34
N GLU A 62 -5.45 -29.48 6.98
CA GLU A 62 -6.23 -28.27 7.23
C GLU A 62 -5.45 -27.35 8.18
N ARG A 63 -5.22 -26.10 7.77
CA ARG A 63 -4.46 -25.11 8.53
C ARG A 63 -5.05 -23.71 8.32
N PRO A 64 -4.89 -22.80 9.29
CA PRO A 64 -5.25 -21.40 9.08
C PRO A 64 -4.55 -20.79 7.87
N ALA A 65 -5.28 -20.06 7.01
CA ALA A 65 -4.70 -19.48 5.79
C ALA A 65 -3.51 -18.54 6.07
N ASP A 66 -3.62 -17.76 7.16
CA ASP A 66 -2.58 -16.85 7.60
C ASP A 66 -1.32 -17.57 8.08
N ASP A 67 -1.42 -18.80 8.60
CA ASP A 67 -0.23 -19.62 8.87
C ASP A 67 0.40 -20.13 7.57
N ILE A 68 -0.42 -20.59 6.61
CA ILE A 68 0.08 -21.08 5.31
C ILE A 68 0.85 -19.98 4.57
N LEU A 69 0.31 -18.76 4.53
CA LEU A 69 0.94 -17.63 3.86
C LEU A 69 2.17 -17.10 4.62
N ALA A 70 2.14 -17.06 5.96
CA ALA A 70 3.30 -16.67 6.76
C ALA A 70 4.48 -17.63 6.57
N ASP A 71 4.16 -18.93 6.55
CA ASP A 71 5.08 -20.00 6.22
C ASP A 71 5.64 -19.94 4.78
N GLY A 72 4.90 -19.29 3.87
CA GLY A 72 5.33 -18.95 2.51
C GLY A 72 6.17 -17.67 2.43
N GLY A 73 6.53 -17.10 3.59
CA GLY A 73 7.42 -15.96 3.73
C GLY A 73 6.71 -14.60 3.84
N MET A 74 5.38 -14.54 3.85
CA MET A 74 4.65 -13.30 4.05
C MET A 74 4.76 -12.82 5.51
N ASN A 75 4.96 -11.52 5.73
CA ASN A 75 5.30 -10.96 7.04
C ASN A 75 4.44 -9.75 7.46
N ALA A 76 3.42 -9.42 6.68
CA ALA A 76 2.56 -8.28 6.92
C ALA A 76 1.16 -8.48 6.34
N VAL A 77 0.15 -7.92 7.00
CA VAL A 77 -1.23 -7.93 6.54
C VAL A 77 -1.73 -6.52 6.23
N ARG A 78 -2.39 -6.38 5.07
CA ARG A 78 -3.23 -5.24 4.72
C ARG A 78 -4.66 -5.57 5.13
N LEU A 79 -5.31 -4.60 5.77
CA LEU A 79 -6.70 -4.71 6.18
C LEU A 79 -7.49 -3.49 5.72
N ARG A 80 -8.48 -3.68 4.85
CA ARG A 80 -9.39 -2.60 4.47
C ARG A 80 -10.37 -2.28 5.58
N LEU A 81 -10.65 -1.00 5.74
CA LEU A 81 -11.57 -0.45 6.73
C LEU A 81 -12.67 0.38 6.06
N TRP A 82 -13.91 -0.04 6.27
CA TRP A 82 -15.11 0.69 5.90
C TRP A 82 -15.69 1.41 7.12
N VAL A 83 -16.44 2.49 6.86
CA VAL A 83 -16.97 3.37 7.92
C VAL A 83 -18.16 2.70 8.63
N ASN A 84 -19.28 2.48 7.93
CA ASN A 84 -20.47 1.81 8.47
C ASN A 84 -21.00 0.73 7.51
N PRO A 85 -20.27 -0.38 7.29
CA PRO A 85 -20.80 -1.53 6.57
C PRO A 85 -22.12 -2.03 7.19
N PRO A 86 -23.17 -2.33 6.39
CA PRO A 86 -24.46 -2.75 6.91
C PRO A 86 -24.43 -3.97 7.84
N ASP A 87 -23.55 -4.93 7.57
CA ASP A 87 -23.37 -6.17 8.35
C ASP A 87 -22.16 -6.13 9.30
N GLY A 88 -21.45 -5.01 9.36
CA GLY A 88 -20.23 -4.83 10.14
C GLY A 88 -18.97 -5.45 9.52
N THR A 89 -19.05 -6.17 8.40
CA THR A 89 -17.90 -6.76 7.72
C THR A 89 -16.97 -5.65 7.21
N TYR A 90 -15.67 -5.75 7.51
CA TYR A 90 -14.66 -4.70 7.26
C TYR A 90 -14.86 -3.41 8.07
N GLY A 91 -15.78 -3.39 9.05
CA GLY A 91 -15.92 -2.29 10.00
C GLY A 91 -14.84 -2.31 11.08
N LEU A 92 -14.84 -1.32 11.98
CA LEU A 92 -13.80 -1.14 13.00
C LEU A 92 -13.58 -2.38 13.87
N ASN A 93 -14.64 -2.92 14.48
CA ASN A 93 -14.53 -4.08 15.39
C ASN A 93 -14.04 -5.33 14.65
N TYR A 94 -14.61 -5.61 13.47
CA TYR A 94 -14.18 -6.71 12.61
C TYR A 94 -12.68 -6.62 12.30
N THR A 95 -12.21 -5.42 11.96
CA THR A 95 -10.83 -5.17 11.53
C THR A 95 -9.85 -5.26 12.72
N ILE A 96 -10.22 -4.74 13.89
CA ILE A 96 -9.41 -4.85 15.11
C ILE A 96 -9.22 -6.33 15.52
N GLU A 97 -10.26 -7.15 15.43
CA GLU A 97 -10.17 -8.58 15.75
C GLU A 97 -9.18 -9.32 14.84
N LEU A 98 -9.24 -9.08 13.54
CA LEU A 98 -8.25 -9.61 12.60
C LEU A 98 -6.84 -9.08 12.90
N ALA A 99 -6.68 -7.78 13.10
CA ALA A 99 -5.38 -7.17 13.36
C ALA A 99 -4.70 -7.73 14.62
N LYS A 100 -5.47 -8.00 15.70
CA LYS A 100 -4.97 -8.69 16.89
C LYS A 100 -4.39 -10.07 16.56
N ARG A 101 -5.09 -10.86 15.74
CA ARG A 101 -4.63 -12.19 15.31
C ARG A 101 -3.32 -12.10 14.55
N PHE A 102 -3.23 -11.21 13.56
CA PHE A 102 -2.01 -11.06 12.76
C PHE A 102 -0.83 -10.52 13.58
N GLN A 103 -1.07 -9.56 14.47
CA GLN A 103 -0.03 -9.05 15.37
C GLN A 103 0.47 -10.13 16.33
N ALA A 104 -0.42 -10.98 16.87
CA ALA A 104 -0.03 -12.10 17.73
C ALA A 104 0.87 -13.13 17.01
N LYS A 105 0.79 -13.18 15.68
CA LYS A 105 1.65 -13.98 14.80
C LYS A 105 2.91 -13.23 14.32
N GLY A 106 3.13 -12.02 14.83
CA GLY A 106 4.32 -11.20 14.51
C GLY A 106 4.24 -10.49 13.15
N GLN A 107 3.08 -10.49 12.49
CA GLN A 107 2.92 -9.73 11.25
C GLN A 107 2.76 -8.23 11.52
N ARG A 108 3.28 -7.41 10.59
CA ARG A 108 3.07 -5.96 10.56
C ARG A 108 1.67 -5.63 10.04
N ILE A 109 1.05 -4.56 10.54
CA ILE A 109 -0.32 -4.20 10.18
C ILE A 109 -0.34 -2.94 9.31
N PHE A 110 -0.90 -3.08 8.10
CA PHE A 110 -1.24 -1.98 7.21
C PHE A 110 -2.76 -1.79 7.20
N LEU A 111 -3.24 -0.68 7.77
CA LEU A 111 -4.66 -0.34 7.76
C LEU A 111 -4.99 0.55 6.57
N ASP A 112 -5.90 0.10 5.73
CA ASP A 112 -6.33 0.83 4.54
C ASP A 112 -7.70 1.48 4.74
N TYR A 113 -7.72 2.80 4.87
CA TYR A 113 -8.96 3.55 5.00
C TYR A 113 -9.62 3.72 3.62
N HIS A 114 -10.82 3.18 3.46
CA HIS A 114 -11.61 3.45 2.25
C HIS A 114 -12.37 4.78 2.31
N PHE A 115 -12.64 5.29 3.52
CA PHE A 115 -13.52 6.45 3.75
C PHE A 115 -14.90 6.32 3.08
N ALA A 116 -15.43 5.11 3.00
CA ALA A 116 -16.75 4.78 2.47
C ALA A 116 -17.39 3.68 3.32
N ASP A 117 -18.72 3.53 3.24
CA ASP A 117 -19.45 2.41 3.87
C ASP A 117 -19.31 1.09 3.08
N SER A 118 -18.65 1.13 1.93
CA SER A 118 -18.44 0.01 1.01
C SER A 118 -17.13 0.17 0.23
N TRP A 119 -16.88 -0.67 -0.77
CA TRP A 119 -15.75 -0.56 -1.68
C TRP A 119 -15.60 0.86 -2.27
N ALA A 120 -14.39 1.40 -2.13
CA ALA A 120 -13.96 2.66 -2.72
C ALA A 120 -12.79 2.36 -3.65
N ASP A 121 -12.84 2.88 -4.87
CA ASP A 121 -11.90 2.61 -5.96
C ASP A 121 -11.90 3.82 -6.94
N PRO A 122 -11.10 3.83 -8.02
CA PRO A 122 -11.02 4.94 -8.94
C PRO A 122 -12.33 5.28 -9.67
N GLN A 123 -13.35 4.41 -9.62
CA GLN A 123 -14.65 4.63 -10.25
C GLN A 123 -15.73 5.06 -9.26
N LYS A 124 -15.49 4.90 -7.95
CA LYS A 124 -16.44 5.30 -6.89
C LYS A 124 -15.72 5.63 -5.58
N GLN A 125 -16.05 6.78 -5.00
CA GLN A 125 -15.58 7.17 -3.66
C GLN A 125 -16.75 7.80 -2.87
N PRO A 126 -17.85 7.08 -2.61
CA PRO A 126 -19.04 7.67 -2.04
C PRO A 126 -18.79 8.15 -0.60
N ILE A 127 -19.27 9.36 -0.28
CA ILE A 127 -19.32 9.84 1.11
C ILE A 127 -20.16 8.85 1.94
N PRO A 128 -19.68 8.41 3.12
CA PRO A 128 -20.46 7.57 4.03
C PRO A 128 -21.83 8.19 4.30
N ALA A 129 -22.89 7.39 4.34
CA ALA A 129 -24.26 7.89 4.38
C ALA A 129 -24.55 8.78 5.62
N ALA A 130 -23.83 8.55 6.71
CA ALA A 130 -23.97 9.30 7.96
C ALA A 130 -23.11 10.58 8.03
N TRP A 131 -22.27 10.86 7.02
CA TRP A 131 -21.35 11.99 7.04
C TRP A 131 -21.97 13.22 6.36
N PRO A 132 -21.58 14.44 6.78
CA PRO A 132 -21.99 15.67 6.10
C PRO A 132 -21.34 15.75 4.71
N THR A 133 -21.97 16.43 3.76
CA THR A 133 -21.46 16.55 2.38
C THR A 133 -20.68 17.84 2.12
N GLU A 134 -20.97 18.90 2.87
CA GLU A 134 -20.29 20.19 2.72
C GLU A 134 -18.83 20.13 3.24
N LEU A 135 -17.92 20.82 2.56
CA LEU A 135 -16.46 20.70 2.79
C LEU A 135 -16.04 20.90 4.26
N GLU A 136 -16.50 21.98 4.89
CA GLU A 136 -16.10 22.34 6.26
C GLU A 136 -16.55 21.32 7.33
N PRO A 137 -17.83 20.90 7.40
CA PRO A 137 -18.21 19.84 8.32
C PRO A 137 -17.62 18.47 7.93
N LEU A 138 -17.46 18.18 6.62
CA LEU A 138 -16.87 16.93 6.13
C LEU A 138 -15.40 16.78 6.55
N LYS A 139 -14.58 17.83 6.40
CA LYS A 139 -13.18 17.77 6.83
C LYS A 139 -13.07 17.58 8.35
N GLY A 140 -13.98 18.20 9.12
CA GLY A 140 -14.07 18.00 10.57
C GLY A 140 -14.38 16.55 10.92
N LYS A 141 -15.37 15.96 10.25
CA LYS A 141 -15.76 14.56 10.47
C LYS A 141 -14.67 13.57 10.07
N LEU A 142 -13.99 13.81 8.95
CA LEU A 142 -12.87 12.99 8.47
C LEU A 142 -11.70 13.00 9.46
N ARG A 143 -11.33 14.17 9.98
CA ARG A 143 -10.28 14.31 11.01
C ARG A 143 -10.61 13.52 12.27
N GLU A 144 -11.85 13.67 12.77
CA GLU A 144 -12.35 12.95 13.93
C GLU A 144 -12.29 11.44 13.70
N TYR A 145 -12.83 10.96 12.58
CA TYR A 145 -12.88 9.52 12.27
C TYR A 145 -11.49 8.88 12.22
N VAL A 146 -10.51 9.53 11.58
CA VAL A 146 -9.13 9.03 11.55
C VAL A 146 -8.56 8.97 12.97
N ARG A 147 -8.73 10.02 13.76
CA ARG A 147 -8.25 10.05 15.15
C ARG A 147 -8.86 8.92 15.98
N GLU A 148 -10.19 8.79 15.96
CA GLU A 148 -10.93 7.81 16.77
C GLU A 148 -10.58 6.38 16.37
N THR A 149 -10.43 6.11 15.08
CA THR A 149 -10.00 4.80 14.59
C THR A 149 -8.62 4.45 15.15
N LEU A 150 -7.62 5.32 15.02
CA LEU A 150 -6.27 5.05 15.51
C LEU A 150 -6.22 4.87 17.03
N VAL A 151 -7.00 5.66 17.76
CA VAL A 151 -7.15 5.51 19.22
C VAL A 151 -7.76 4.16 19.56
N ALA A 152 -8.82 3.73 18.87
CA ALA A 152 -9.46 2.44 19.11
C ALA A 152 -8.52 1.25 18.85
N PHE A 153 -7.73 1.29 17.78
CA PHE A 153 -6.70 0.27 17.54
C PHE A 153 -5.66 0.22 18.68
N ASN A 154 -5.19 1.38 19.12
CA ASN A 154 -4.22 1.48 20.22
C ASN A 154 -4.79 1.01 21.57
N GLU A 155 -6.02 1.40 21.91
CA GLU A 155 -6.73 0.92 23.11
C GLU A 155 -6.97 -0.59 23.09
N ALA A 156 -7.15 -1.15 21.89
CA ALA A 156 -7.24 -2.58 21.67
C ALA A 156 -5.87 -3.30 21.72
N GLY A 157 -4.77 -2.58 21.93
CA GLY A 157 -3.41 -3.13 22.00
C GLY A 157 -2.82 -3.51 20.64
N VAL A 158 -3.34 -2.94 19.54
CA VAL A 158 -2.83 -3.15 18.18
C VAL A 158 -1.98 -1.96 17.75
N THR A 159 -0.76 -2.25 17.31
CA THR A 159 0.14 -1.28 16.68
C THR A 159 -0.08 -1.31 15.18
N LEU A 160 -0.35 -0.15 14.59
CA LEU A 160 -0.44 0.02 13.14
C LEU A 160 0.92 0.48 12.61
N ASP A 161 1.47 -0.22 11.64
CA ASP A 161 2.75 0.11 11.02
C ASP A 161 2.57 1.08 9.86
N ILE A 162 1.54 0.86 9.04
CA ILE A 162 1.20 1.71 7.89
C ILE A 162 -0.30 2.05 7.96
N VAL A 163 -0.65 3.27 7.57
CA VAL A 163 -2.01 3.66 7.25
C VAL A 163 -2.05 4.36 5.89
N SER A 164 -2.93 3.94 4.99
CA SER A 164 -3.28 4.71 3.78
C SER A 164 -4.48 5.57 4.11
N LEU A 165 -4.37 6.87 3.88
CA LEU A 165 -5.48 7.81 4.09
C LEU A 165 -6.31 7.88 2.80
N GLY A 166 -7.00 6.79 2.48
CA GLY A 166 -7.74 6.60 1.24
C GLY A 166 -7.21 5.42 0.42
N ASN A 167 -8.10 4.77 -0.33
CA ASN A 167 -7.80 3.69 -1.27
C ASN A 167 -7.90 4.21 -2.72
N GLU A 168 -6.84 4.02 -3.51
CA GLU A 168 -6.77 4.33 -4.95
C GLU A 168 -7.31 5.73 -5.35
N LEU A 169 -6.67 6.78 -4.85
CA LEU A 169 -7.18 8.16 -4.86
C LEU A 169 -7.00 8.94 -6.16
N ARG A 170 -6.87 8.28 -7.33
CA ARG A 170 -6.61 8.96 -8.61
C ARG A 170 -7.63 10.04 -8.96
N HIS A 171 -8.90 9.80 -8.64
CA HIS A 171 -9.96 10.80 -8.80
C HIS A 171 -10.40 11.42 -7.46
N GLY A 172 -9.53 11.35 -6.44
CA GLY A 172 -9.76 11.93 -5.12
C GLY A 172 -10.54 11.00 -4.19
N LEU A 173 -11.22 11.57 -3.20
CA LEU A 173 -11.97 10.84 -2.15
C LEU A 173 -13.24 11.60 -1.77
N LEU A 174 -14.21 10.91 -1.15
CA LEU A 174 -15.43 11.54 -0.60
C LEU A 174 -16.17 12.40 -1.64
N TRP A 175 -16.59 11.77 -2.74
CA TRP A 175 -17.25 12.42 -3.86
C TRP A 175 -18.68 12.86 -3.55
N PRO A 176 -19.14 13.99 -4.11
CA PRO A 176 -18.44 14.83 -5.10
C PRO A 176 -17.44 15.83 -4.49
N THR A 177 -17.42 15.99 -3.16
CA THR A 177 -16.73 17.09 -2.49
C THR A 177 -15.22 17.08 -2.69
N GLY A 178 -14.58 15.91 -2.59
CA GLY A 178 -13.14 15.74 -2.83
C GLY A 178 -12.79 15.10 -4.17
N TYR A 179 -13.68 15.17 -5.17
CA TYR A 179 -13.41 14.66 -6.51
C TYR A 179 -12.32 15.49 -7.21
N VAL A 180 -11.42 14.82 -7.93
CA VAL A 180 -10.46 15.44 -8.85
C VAL A 180 -10.41 14.67 -10.16
N ASP A 181 -9.99 15.33 -11.22
CA ASP A 181 -9.68 14.70 -12.50
C ASP A 181 -8.26 15.08 -12.92
N VAL A 182 -7.39 14.08 -13.03
CA VAL A 182 -5.96 14.25 -13.33
C VAL A 182 -5.71 14.69 -14.79
N ASP A 183 -6.70 14.50 -15.67
CA ASP A 183 -6.60 14.81 -17.09
C ASP A 183 -6.96 16.28 -17.39
N VAL A 184 -7.38 17.06 -16.38
CA VAL A 184 -7.68 18.49 -16.52
C VAL A 184 -6.49 19.27 -17.09
N GLN A 185 -6.78 20.17 -18.04
CA GLN A 185 -5.82 21.09 -18.65
C GLN A 185 -6.41 22.51 -18.69
N PRO A 186 -5.57 23.56 -18.67
CA PRO A 186 -4.11 23.52 -18.50
C PRO A 186 -3.70 23.21 -17.05
N TRP A 187 -2.40 23.03 -16.80
CA TRP A 187 -1.85 22.70 -15.47
C TRP A 187 -2.41 23.54 -14.30
N PRO A 188 -2.56 24.89 -14.40
CA PRO A 188 -3.16 25.67 -13.30
C PRO A 188 -4.59 25.23 -12.94
N ALA A 189 -5.40 24.81 -13.92
CA ALA A 189 -6.76 24.31 -13.66
C ALA A 189 -6.74 22.93 -12.99
N LEU A 190 -5.75 22.09 -13.31
CA LEU A 190 -5.52 20.83 -12.57
C LEU A 190 -5.15 21.12 -11.11
N VAL A 191 -4.22 22.05 -10.86
CA VAL A 191 -3.81 22.41 -9.49
C VAL A 191 -5.00 22.99 -8.70
N GLU A 192 -5.85 23.81 -9.34
CA GLU A 192 -7.05 24.36 -8.71
C GLU A 192 -8.07 23.28 -8.36
N SER A 193 -8.27 22.27 -9.21
CA SER A 193 -9.22 21.18 -8.94
C SER A 193 -8.88 20.37 -7.68
N PHE A 194 -7.61 20.37 -7.25
CA PHE A 194 -7.15 19.69 -6.05
C PHE A 194 -7.50 20.41 -4.73
N ALA A 195 -8.04 21.64 -4.75
CA ALA A 195 -8.25 22.45 -3.55
C ALA A 195 -9.04 21.74 -2.41
N ASN A 196 -10.17 21.11 -2.76
CA ASN A 196 -10.98 20.40 -1.77
C ASN A 196 -10.31 19.10 -1.33
N LEU A 197 -9.71 18.35 -2.25
CA LEU A 197 -8.98 17.13 -1.94
C LEU A 197 -7.82 17.41 -0.97
N SER A 198 -7.01 18.44 -1.23
CA SER A 198 -5.93 18.88 -0.34
C SER A 198 -6.45 19.23 1.05
N THR A 199 -7.59 19.93 1.13
CA THR A 199 -8.24 20.28 2.40
C THR A 199 -8.66 19.04 3.19
N LEU A 200 -9.29 18.07 2.51
CA LEU A 200 -9.73 16.81 3.13
C LEU A 200 -8.54 15.93 3.54
N TYR A 201 -7.55 15.77 2.66
CA TYR A 201 -6.36 14.99 2.94
C TYR A 201 -5.58 15.54 4.14
N MET A 202 -5.39 16.86 4.20
CA MET A 202 -4.73 17.51 5.34
C MET A 202 -5.55 17.37 6.63
N ALA A 203 -6.87 17.30 6.56
CA ALA A 203 -7.72 17.02 7.72
C ALA A 203 -7.57 15.57 8.21
N ALA A 204 -7.55 14.59 7.31
CA ALA A 204 -7.23 13.20 7.64
C ALA A 204 -5.84 13.10 8.28
N ARG A 205 -4.84 13.79 7.73
CA ARG A 205 -3.49 13.83 8.27
C ARG A 205 -3.40 14.47 9.66
N ALA A 206 -4.21 15.50 9.90
CA ALA A 206 -4.36 16.11 11.23
C ALA A 206 -4.98 15.13 12.23
N GLY A 207 -5.90 14.24 11.80
CA GLY A 207 -6.44 13.17 12.63
C GLY A 207 -5.37 12.20 13.12
N VAL A 208 -4.44 11.82 12.22
CA VAL A 208 -3.25 11.04 12.61
C VAL A 208 -2.42 11.78 13.65
N LYS A 209 -2.16 13.08 13.43
CA LYS A 209 -1.43 13.91 14.39
C LYS A 209 -2.12 13.95 15.76
N ASP A 210 -3.43 14.15 15.79
CA ASP A 210 -4.19 14.20 17.04
C ASP A 210 -4.12 12.87 17.81
N ALA A 211 -4.21 11.74 17.12
CA ALA A 211 -4.05 10.42 17.73
C ALA A 211 -2.65 10.26 18.32
N THR A 212 -1.61 10.68 17.60
CA THR A 212 -0.22 10.62 18.11
C THR A 212 0.00 11.52 19.33
N CYS A 213 -0.59 12.72 19.34
CA CYS A 213 -0.58 13.58 20.53
C CYS A 213 -1.34 12.96 21.71
N ALA A 214 -2.30 12.08 21.46
CA ALA A 214 -3.02 11.30 22.47
C ALA A 214 -2.29 10.01 22.91
N GLY A 215 -1.06 9.78 22.43
CA GLY A 215 -0.23 8.65 22.85
C GLY A 215 -0.28 7.42 21.94
N VAL A 216 -0.99 7.49 20.80
CA VAL A 216 -0.95 6.43 19.78
C VAL A 216 0.44 6.43 19.10
N PRO A 217 1.14 5.29 18.98
CA PRO A 217 2.36 5.20 18.18
C PRO A 217 2.12 5.71 16.75
N LYS A 218 3.02 6.57 16.23
CA LYS A 218 2.86 7.16 14.90
C LYS A 218 3.01 6.06 13.83
N PRO A 219 1.97 5.73 13.04
CA PRO A 219 2.13 4.87 11.87
C PRO A 219 2.80 5.64 10.73
N GLU A 220 3.38 4.91 9.79
CA GLU A 220 3.70 5.44 8.47
C GLU A 220 2.43 5.86 7.74
N VAL A 221 2.39 7.09 7.21
CA VAL A 221 1.25 7.57 6.41
C VAL A 221 1.56 7.37 4.92
N MET A 222 0.72 6.61 4.23
CA MET A 222 0.83 6.32 2.80
C MET A 222 -0.21 7.10 1.98
N LEU A 223 0.20 7.50 0.77
CA LEU A 223 -0.72 7.89 -0.31
C LEU A 223 -0.78 6.77 -1.35
N HIS A 224 -1.98 6.25 -1.60
CA HIS A 224 -2.21 5.12 -2.50
C HIS A 224 -2.97 5.56 -3.75
N ILE A 225 -2.37 5.32 -4.92
CA ILE A 225 -2.92 5.64 -6.25
C ILE A 225 -2.90 4.38 -7.12
N ASP A 226 -3.96 4.13 -7.91
CA ASP A 226 -4.00 3.02 -8.86
C ASP A 226 -3.02 3.23 -10.03
N ASN A 227 -2.94 2.24 -10.93
CA ASN A 227 -2.16 2.34 -12.17
C ASN A 227 -0.71 2.80 -11.95
N GLY A 228 0.00 2.10 -11.06
CA GLY A 228 1.41 2.37 -10.70
C GLY A 228 2.40 2.29 -11.85
N TRP A 229 1.98 1.78 -13.00
CA TRP A 229 2.73 1.74 -14.24
C TRP A 229 2.66 3.05 -15.05
N ASN A 230 1.71 3.93 -14.75
CA ASN A 230 1.49 5.17 -15.51
C ASN A 230 2.24 6.35 -14.89
N VAL A 231 3.49 6.58 -15.33
CA VAL A 231 4.33 7.67 -14.80
C VAL A 231 3.68 9.05 -14.94
N THR A 232 2.99 9.32 -16.04
CA THR A 232 2.32 10.62 -16.29
C THR A 232 1.21 10.86 -15.27
N LEU A 233 0.40 9.85 -14.99
CA LEU A 233 -0.62 9.90 -13.94
C LEU A 233 0.01 10.25 -12.60
N GLN A 234 1.03 9.48 -12.17
CA GLN A 234 1.64 9.66 -10.85
C GLN A 234 2.24 11.07 -10.74
N GLU A 235 3.04 11.51 -11.71
CA GLU A 235 3.67 12.82 -11.66
C GLU A 235 2.67 13.98 -11.66
N ARG A 236 1.57 13.86 -12.43
CA ARG A 236 0.54 14.89 -12.47
C ARG A 236 -0.24 14.97 -11.18
N TRP A 237 -0.66 13.83 -10.63
CA TRP A 237 -1.46 13.79 -9.41
C TRP A 237 -0.68 14.32 -8.20
N TYR A 238 0.53 13.82 -7.96
CA TYR A 238 1.36 14.28 -6.83
C TYR A 238 1.87 15.71 -7.05
N GLY A 239 2.18 16.10 -8.29
CA GLY A 239 2.57 17.47 -8.63
C GLY A 239 1.45 18.47 -8.32
N ALA A 240 0.23 18.17 -8.73
CA ALA A 240 -0.94 19.01 -8.46
C ALA A 240 -1.22 19.14 -6.96
N LEU A 241 -1.17 18.03 -6.21
CA LEU A 241 -1.35 18.03 -4.76
C LEU A 241 -0.32 18.92 -4.04
N VAL A 242 0.96 18.81 -4.43
CA VAL A 242 2.05 19.61 -3.84
C VAL A 242 1.93 21.08 -4.19
N GLU A 243 1.65 21.41 -5.46
CA GLU A 243 1.50 22.79 -5.90
C GLU A 243 0.24 23.46 -5.31
N ASN A 244 -0.77 22.66 -4.97
CA ASN A 244 -1.94 23.11 -4.20
C ASN A 244 -1.64 23.28 -2.69
N GLY A 245 -0.41 23.07 -2.24
CA GLY A 245 0.07 23.45 -0.91
C GLY A 245 0.16 22.30 0.11
N VAL A 246 -0.05 21.04 -0.30
CA VAL A 246 0.20 19.90 0.58
C VAL A 246 1.71 19.67 0.70
N PRO A 247 2.31 19.78 1.90
CA PRO A 247 3.75 19.64 2.06
C PRO A 247 4.17 18.17 1.89
N LEU A 248 5.39 17.93 1.40
CA LEU A 248 5.95 16.58 1.28
C LEU A 248 6.01 15.83 2.63
N SER A 249 6.00 16.52 3.77
CA SER A 249 5.94 15.89 5.09
C SER A 249 4.56 15.36 5.47
N ALA A 250 3.53 15.58 4.65
CA ALA A 250 2.18 15.11 4.91
C ALA A 250 2.03 13.59 4.73
N TRP A 251 2.88 12.96 3.92
CA TRP A 251 2.98 11.50 3.79
C TRP A 251 4.41 11.02 3.92
N ASP A 252 4.56 9.77 4.31
CA ASP A 252 5.83 9.10 4.54
C ASP A 252 6.19 8.19 3.35
N SER A 253 5.22 7.57 2.64
CA SER A 253 5.47 6.66 1.51
C SER A 253 4.41 6.68 0.40
N PHE A 254 4.77 6.10 -0.75
CA PHE A 254 3.90 5.88 -1.90
C PHE A 254 3.43 4.42 -1.95
N GLY A 255 2.13 4.22 -2.15
CA GLY A 255 1.54 2.94 -2.52
C GLY A 255 0.98 3.00 -3.93
N VAL A 256 1.19 1.96 -4.72
CA VAL A 256 0.58 1.84 -6.05
C VAL A 256 -0.07 0.47 -6.28
N SER A 257 -1.15 0.45 -7.06
CA SER A 257 -1.75 -0.79 -7.56
C SER A 257 -1.16 -1.16 -8.93
N PHE A 258 -0.95 -2.45 -9.17
CA PHE A 258 -0.35 -2.96 -10.41
C PHE A 258 -0.96 -4.30 -10.80
N TYR A 259 -1.82 -4.29 -11.83
CA TYR A 259 -2.53 -5.46 -12.33
C TYR A 259 -2.32 -5.63 -13.84
N PRO A 260 -2.14 -6.87 -14.35
CA PRO A 260 -1.82 -7.10 -15.77
C PRO A 260 -3.03 -7.15 -16.70
N PHE A 261 -4.26 -7.19 -16.16
CA PHE A 261 -5.48 -7.57 -16.89
C PHE A 261 -6.52 -6.45 -17.04
N TYR A 262 -6.23 -5.22 -16.62
CA TYR A 262 -7.11 -4.05 -16.85
C TYR A 262 -6.67 -3.19 -18.06
N GLY A 263 -5.69 -3.66 -18.82
CA GLY A 263 -5.13 -2.99 -19.98
C GLY A 263 -3.70 -3.45 -20.26
N THR A 264 -3.23 -3.25 -21.48
CA THR A 264 -1.92 -3.76 -21.91
C THR A 264 -0.74 -2.85 -21.56
N SER A 265 -1.01 -1.62 -21.08
CA SER A 265 0.03 -0.66 -20.72
C SER A 265 0.68 -0.93 -19.35
N ALA A 266 0.14 -1.86 -18.56
CA ALA A 266 0.66 -2.24 -17.25
C ALA A 266 1.87 -3.17 -17.32
N THR A 267 2.88 -2.80 -18.11
CA THR A 267 4.10 -3.59 -18.30
C THR A 267 5.07 -3.41 -17.14
N PHE A 268 5.95 -4.38 -16.94
CA PHE A 268 7.03 -4.31 -15.97
C PHE A 268 7.98 -3.13 -16.22
N GLU A 269 8.25 -2.81 -17.48
CA GLU A 269 9.11 -1.67 -17.83
C GLU A 269 8.46 -0.34 -17.45
N ASN A 270 7.14 -0.21 -17.64
CA ASN A 270 6.40 0.98 -17.25
C ASN A 270 6.33 1.14 -15.73
N LEU A 271 6.13 0.05 -14.99
CA LEU A 271 6.23 0.05 -13.52
C LEU A 271 7.64 0.47 -13.07
N ARG A 272 8.69 -0.14 -13.62
CA ARG A 272 10.09 0.18 -13.30
C ARG A 272 10.40 1.66 -13.53
N THR A 273 9.97 2.19 -14.67
CA THR A 273 10.13 3.60 -15.02
C THR A 273 9.42 4.48 -13.98
N THR A 274 8.16 4.17 -13.67
CA THR A 274 7.37 4.97 -12.73
C THR A 274 7.96 4.97 -11.33
N LEU A 275 8.30 3.79 -10.78
CA LEU A 275 8.85 3.70 -9.43
C LEU A 275 10.20 4.43 -9.31
N ARG A 276 11.08 4.31 -10.33
CA ARG A 276 12.35 5.06 -10.37
C ARG A 276 12.12 6.57 -10.41
N THR A 277 11.26 7.05 -11.32
CA THR A 277 10.97 8.48 -11.46
C THR A 277 10.43 9.07 -10.15
N MET A 278 9.49 8.38 -9.51
CA MET A 278 8.91 8.82 -8.25
C MET A 278 9.92 8.79 -7.09
N ALA A 279 10.79 7.77 -7.04
CA ALA A 279 11.88 7.70 -6.07
C ALA A 279 12.87 8.86 -6.22
N GLU A 280 13.33 9.14 -7.44
CA GLU A 280 14.29 10.21 -7.73
C GLU A 280 13.69 11.61 -7.45
N LYS A 281 12.42 11.81 -7.80
CA LYS A 281 11.74 13.10 -7.66
C LYS A 281 11.41 13.47 -6.21
N TYR A 282 10.95 12.50 -5.42
CA TYR A 282 10.42 12.76 -4.08
C TYR A 282 11.27 12.18 -2.94
N GLY A 283 12.18 11.25 -3.22
CA GLY A 283 13.07 10.67 -2.22
C GLY A 283 12.35 9.91 -1.11
N LYS A 284 11.17 9.33 -1.40
CA LYS A 284 10.35 8.60 -0.44
C LYS A 284 10.19 7.14 -0.84
N PRO A 285 9.93 6.26 0.14
CA PRO A 285 9.76 4.85 -0.18
C PRO A 285 8.51 4.53 -0.99
N LEU A 286 8.57 3.45 -1.76
CA LEU A 286 7.53 2.98 -2.66
C LEU A 286 7.18 1.52 -2.42
N GLN A 287 5.89 1.19 -2.54
CA GLN A 287 5.37 -0.16 -2.39
C GLN A 287 4.31 -0.43 -3.46
N VAL A 288 4.28 -1.66 -3.98
CA VAL A 288 3.14 -2.16 -4.77
C VAL A 288 2.15 -2.78 -3.77
N VAL A 289 1.09 -2.06 -3.43
CA VAL A 289 0.17 -2.42 -2.34
C VAL A 289 -1.02 -3.27 -2.78
N GLU A 290 -1.16 -3.44 -4.09
CA GLU A 290 -2.19 -4.26 -4.70
C GLU A 290 -1.67 -4.85 -6.01
N THR A 291 -1.69 -6.18 -6.12
CA THR A 291 -1.42 -6.90 -7.36
C THR A 291 -2.03 -8.29 -7.30
N ASN A 292 -2.36 -8.84 -8.48
CA ASN A 292 -2.75 -10.22 -8.68
C ASN A 292 -2.26 -10.72 -10.03
N TYR A 293 -2.23 -12.05 -10.17
CA TYR A 293 -2.10 -12.70 -11.47
C TYR A 293 -3.07 -13.89 -11.53
N PRO A 294 -3.78 -14.13 -12.64
CA PRO A 294 -4.71 -15.25 -12.75
C PRO A 294 -4.01 -16.62 -12.75
N ALA A 295 -4.43 -17.51 -11.85
CA ALA A 295 -4.14 -18.93 -11.94
C ALA A 295 -4.94 -19.59 -13.07
N LEU A 296 -6.17 -19.13 -13.29
CA LEU A 296 -7.07 -19.61 -14.34
C LEU A 296 -7.75 -18.41 -15.02
N CYS A 297 -7.67 -18.39 -16.35
CA CYS A 297 -8.36 -17.42 -17.18
C CYS A 297 -8.75 -18.07 -18.52
N THR A 298 -9.80 -18.87 -18.46
CA THR A 298 -10.27 -19.79 -19.51
C THR A 298 -11.26 -19.13 -20.46
N GLY A 299 -11.83 -17.99 -20.07
CA GLY A 299 -12.87 -17.33 -20.84
C GLY A 299 -14.28 -17.88 -20.57
N LYS A 300 -14.46 -18.65 -19.50
CA LYS A 300 -15.75 -19.31 -19.17
C LYS A 300 -16.87 -18.31 -18.88
N TRP A 301 -16.55 -17.22 -18.19
CA TRP A 301 -17.54 -16.23 -17.73
C TRP A 301 -17.46 -14.91 -18.50
N ASN A 302 -16.25 -14.43 -18.77
CA ASN A 302 -15.97 -13.22 -19.55
C ASN A 302 -14.89 -13.50 -20.60
N PRO A 303 -14.75 -12.68 -21.66
CA PRO A 303 -13.64 -12.81 -22.60
C PRO A 303 -12.29 -12.75 -21.88
N VAL A 304 -11.34 -13.59 -22.29
CA VAL A 304 -9.98 -13.56 -21.72
C VAL A 304 -9.34 -12.19 -22.00
N PRO A 305 -9.02 -11.39 -20.96
CA PRO A 305 -8.42 -10.08 -21.16
C PRO A 305 -6.97 -10.22 -21.65
N PRO A 306 -6.51 -9.35 -22.56
CA PRO A 306 -5.11 -9.33 -22.95
C PRO A 306 -4.24 -8.96 -21.74
N SER A 307 -3.25 -9.80 -21.45
CA SER A 307 -2.23 -9.52 -20.45
C SER A 307 -1.29 -8.41 -20.94
N SER A 308 -0.87 -7.52 -20.05
CA SER A 308 0.23 -6.58 -20.30
C SER A 308 1.58 -7.27 -20.50
N GLU A 309 1.72 -8.50 -19.98
CA GLU A 309 2.87 -9.38 -20.14
C GLU A 309 2.44 -10.68 -20.83
N PRO A 310 2.21 -10.68 -22.15
CA PRO A 310 1.62 -11.82 -22.88
C PRO A 310 2.56 -13.04 -22.98
N SER A 311 3.84 -12.87 -22.63
CA SER A 311 4.81 -13.98 -22.57
C SER A 311 4.64 -14.85 -21.32
N ILE A 312 4.00 -14.32 -20.28
CA ILE A 312 3.64 -15.06 -19.06
C ILE A 312 2.23 -15.63 -19.29
N PRO A 313 2.04 -16.96 -19.19
CA PRO A 313 0.72 -17.57 -19.35
C PRO A 313 -0.09 -17.49 -18.06
N TYR A 314 -1.40 -17.22 -18.16
CA TYR A 314 -2.35 -17.38 -17.06
C TYR A 314 -2.33 -18.82 -16.55
N SER A 315 -1.69 -19.01 -15.40
CA SER A 315 -1.37 -20.30 -14.79
C SER A 315 -0.78 -20.06 -13.41
N VAL A 316 -0.74 -21.09 -12.56
CA VAL A 316 -0.05 -21.02 -11.25
C VAL A 316 1.45 -20.69 -11.41
N ASP A 317 2.08 -21.17 -12.47
CA ASP A 317 3.48 -20.85 -12.81
C ASP A 317 3.64 -19.38 -13.19
N GLY A 318 2.69 -18.85 -13.98
CA GLY A 318 2.63 -17.44 -14.33
C GLY A 318 2.41 -16.54 -13.11
N GLN A 319 1.62 -16.99 -12.12
CA GLN A 319 1.47 -16.26 -10.86
C GLN A 319 2.80 -16.07 -10.14
N VAL A 320 3.61 -17.14 -10.05
CA VAL A 320 4.94 -17.08 -9.45
C VAL A 320 5.84 -16.12 -10.23
N GLN A 321 5.92 -16.28 -11.56
CA GLN A 321 6.76 -15.44 -12.42
C GLN A 321 6.39 -13.95 -12.30
N TRP A 322 5.10 -13.63 -12.30
CA TRP A 322 4.61 -12.26 -12.16
C TRP A 322 5.04 -11.62 -10.84
N LEU A 323 4.87 -12.35 -9.74
CA LEU A 323 5.18 -11.86 -8.40
C LEU A 323 6.69 -11.75 -8.16
N GLU A 324 7.48 -12.71 -8.64
CA GLU A 324 8.94 -12.65 -8.57
C GLU A 324 9.50 -11.45 -9.34
N GLU A 325 8.99 -11.20 -10.55
CA GLU A 325 9.44 -10.07 -11.37
C GLU A 325 8.98 -8.73 -10.78
N THR A 326 7.74 -8.64 -10.28
CA THR A 326 7.27 -7.44 -9.58
C THR A 326 8.10 -7.17 -8.32
N LEU A 327 8.40 -8.22 -7.53
CA LEU A 327 9.26 -8.13 -6.35
C LEU A 327 10.67 -7.65 -6.71
N ARG A 328 11.23 -8.14 -7.82
CA ARG A 328 12.53 -7.69 -8.35
C ARG A 328 12.51 -6.21 -8.71
N ILE A 329 11.49 -5.76 -9.45
CA ILE A 329 11.32 -4.35 -9.82
C ILE A 329 11.26 -3.45 -8.58
N VAL A 330 10.47 -3.83 -7.57
CA VAL A 330 10.40 -3.07 -6.32
C VAL A 330 11.77 -3.03 -5.64
N ARG A 331 12.48 -4.15 -5.52
CA ARG A 331 13.83 -4.19 -4.90
C ARG A 331 14.88 -3.38 -5.65
N GLU A 332 14.71 -3.17 -6.96
CA GLU A 332 15.62 -2.40 -7.82
C GLU A 332 15.35 -0.89 -7.78
N VAL A 333 14.33 -0.42 -7.05
CA VAL A 333 14.10 1.02 -6.84
C VAL A 333 15.33 1.65 -6.18
N PRO A 334 15.85 2.79 -6.71
CA PRO A 334 17.09 3.39 -6.22
C PRO A 334 17.09 3.73 -4.73
N ASN A 335 18.29 3.79 -4.15
CA ASN A 335 18.53 4.19 -2.75
C ASN A 335 17.82 3.29 -1.71
N GLY A 336 17.43 2.07 -2.08
CA GLY A 336 16.70 1.16 -1.20
C GLY A 336 15.29 1.65 -0.87
N LEU A 337 14.71 2.51 -1.71
CA LEU A 337 13.39 3.09 -1.46
C LEU A 337 12.24 2.14 -1.80
N GLY A 338 12.48 1.05 -2.53
CA GLY A 338 11.47 0.02 -2.72
C GLY A 338 11.30 -0.83 -1.46
N ARG A 339 10.11 -0.79 -0.85
CA ARG A 339 9.88 -1.35 0.48
C ARG A 339 8.79 -2.39 0.60
N GLY A 340 8.04 -2.71 -0.45
CA GLY A 340 7.04 -3.76 -0.31
C GLY A 340 6.29 -4.18 -1.55
N LEU A 341 5.81 -5.41 -1.49
CA LEU A 341 4.89 -6.03 -2.44
C LEU A 341 3.77 -6.71 -1.65
N TRP A 342 2.52 -6.44 -2.02
CA TRP A 342 1.34 -6.95 -1.33
C TRP A 342 0.42 -7.68 -2.31
N TYR A 343 0.15 -8.96 -2.07
CA TYR A 343 -0.83 -9.71 -2.85
C TYR A 343 -2.25 -9.39 -2.38
N TRP A 344 -3.14 -9.00 -3.28
CA TRP A 344 -4.50 -8.67 -2.88
C TRP A 344 -5.37 -9.91 -2.76
N GLU A 345 -5.97 -10.14 -1.59
CA GLU A 345 -6.96 -11.18 -1.34
C GLU A 345 -6.56 -12.60 -1.81
N PRO A 346 -5.40 -13.13 -1.39
CA PRO A 346 -4.91 -14.41 -1.88
C PRO A 346 -5.81 -15.59 -1.51
N GLY A 347 -6.73 -15.46 -0.55
CA GLY A 347 -7.55 -16.55 -0.03
C GLY A 347 -9.05 -16.37 -0.20
N PHE A 348 -9.53 -15.42 -1.03
CA PHE A 348 -10.95 -15.08 -1.08
C PHE A 348 -11.82 -16.12 -1.82
N LEU A 349 -12.07 -17.27 -1.18
CA LEU A 349 -12.75 -18.43 -1.80
C LEU A 349 -14.17 -18.16 -2.34
N ASN A 350 -14.87 -17.18 -1.76
CA ASN A 350 -16.20 -16.75 -2.24
C ASN A 350 -16.15 -15.89 -3.51
N ASN A 351 -14.98 -15.38 -3.90
CA ASN A 351 -14.79 -14.52 -5.06
C ASN A 351 -13.39 -14.74 -5.67
N THR A 352 -13.20 -15.84 -6.38
CA THR A 352 -11.89 -16.22 -6.94
C THR A 352 -11.41 -15.28 -8.04
N SER A 353 -12.32 -14.65 -8.79
CA SER A 353 -11.95 -13.71 -9.86
C SER A 353 -11.40 -12.40 -9.33
N LEU A 354 -11.69 -12.09 -8.06
CA LEU A 354 -11.30 -10.84 -7.41
C LEU A 354 -11.80 -9.61 -8.20
N GLY A 355 -12.94 -9.74 -8.89
CA GLY A 355 -13.50 -8.65 -9.71
C GLY A 355 -12.81 -8.41 -11.06
N SER A 356 -11.85 -9.26 -11.45
CA SER A 356 -11.31 -9.30 -12.80
C SER A 356 -12.20 -10.10 -13.76
N ASP A 357 -11.92 -10.02 -15.07
CA ASP A 357 -12.56 -10.84 -16.09
C ASP A 357 -12.08 -12.30 -16.09
N CYS A 358 -11.04 -12.64 -15.32
CA CYS A 358 -10.52 -14.00 -15.23
C CYS A 358 -11.28 -14.85 -14.20
N ASP A 359 -11.17 -16.17 -14.31
CA ASP A 359 -11.89 -17.10 -13.44
C ASP A 359 -11.36 -17.11 -12.01
N ASP A 360 -10.03 -17.06 -11.87
CA ASP A 360 -9.37 -17.28 -10.59
C ASP A 360 -8.00 -16.60 -10.55
N ALA A 361 -7.86 -15.66 -9.62
CA ALA A 361 -6.64 -14.93 -9.32
C ALA A 361 -6.19 -15.10 -7.86
N ILE A 362 -6.77 -16.02 -7.09
CA ILE A 362 -6.35 -16.27 -5.71
C ILE A 362 -5.12 -17.21 -5.67
N LEU A 363 -4.54 -17.44 -4.49
CA LEU A 363 -3.39 -18.34 -4.28
C LEU A 363 -3.81 -19.71 -3.71
N PHE A 364 -5.11 -19.98 -3.63
CA PHE A 364 -5.68 -21.26 -3.23
C PHE A 364 -6.63 -21.75 -4.32
N GLU A 365 -6.59 -23.04 -4.64
CA GLU A 365 -7.58 -23.68 -5.49
C GLU A 365 -8.84 -23.97 -4.68
N ALA A 366 -9.96 -23.37 -5.10
CA ALA A 366 -11.24 -23.53 -4.42
C ALA A 366 -11.94 -24.81 -4.86
N ASP A 367 -12.35 -25.62 -3.89
CA ASP A 367 -13.19 -26.81 -4.05
C ASP A 367 -14.54 -26.59 -3.38
N TYR A 368 -15.58 -26.56 -4.21
CA TYR A 368 -16.97 -26.34 -3.80
C TYR A 368 -17.78 -27.64 -3.67
N SER A 369 -17.16 -28.81 -3.81
CA SER A 369 -17.84 -30.11 -3.80
C SER A 369 -18.54 -30.44 -2.47
N ALA A 370 -18.15 -29.77 -1.38
CA ALA A 370 -18.68 -29.95 -0.03
C ALA A 370 -19.54 -28.76 0.47
N TRP A 371 -20.08 -27.93 -0.42
CA TRP A 371 -20.90 -26.75 -0.07
C TRP A 371 -21.97 -27.07 1.01
N PRO A 372 -22.16 -26.23 2.06
CA PRO A 372 -21.63 -24.87 2.23
C PRO A 372 -20.17 -24.76 2.69
N ARG A 373 -19.48 -25.88 2.96
CA ARG A 373 -18.05 -25.86 3.26
C ARG A 373 -17.26 -25.80 1.96
N THR A 374 -16.56 -24.70 1.73
CA THR A 374 -15.57 -24.58 0.65
C THR A 374 -14.18 -24.87 1.21
N VAL A 375 -13.37 -25.60 0.44
CA VAL A 375 -11.98 -25.91 0.80
C VAL A 375 -11.04 -25.18 -0.17
N GLY A 376 -10.10 -24.41 0.37
CA GLY A 376 -9.03 -23.77 -0.39
C GLY A 376 -7.73 -24.55 -0.29
N TYR A 377 -7.30 -25.22 -1.36
CA TYR A 377 -6.01 -25.93 -1.41
C TYR A 377 -4.91 -24.97 -1.84
N SER A 378 -3.89 -24.76 -1.00
CA SER A 378 -2.78 -23.86 -1.35
C SER A 378 -2.10 -24.24 -2.66
N ARG A 379 -1.84 -23.23 -3.49
CA ARG A 379 -1.04 -23.34 -4.70
C ARG A 379 0.42 -23.07 -4.38
N LYS A 380 1.35 -23.43 -5.28
CA LYS A 380 2.77 -23.11 -5.08
C LYS A 380 3.07 -21.61 -4.95
N SER A 381 2.20 -20.76 -5.48
CA SER A 381 2.32 -19.30 -5.45
C SER A 381 2.18 -18.71 -4.04
N VAL A 382 1.71 -19.46 -3.03
CA VAL A 382 1.78 -19.04 -1.62
C VAL A 382 3.21 -18.86 -1.12
N ASN A 383 4.19 -19.51 -1.75
CA ASN A 383 5.61 -19.54 -1.34
C ASN A 383 6.48 -18.49 -2.04
N VAL A 384 5.90 -17.49 -2.70
CA VAL A 384 6.63 -16.54 -3.56
C VAL A 384 7.70 -15.69 -2.84
N PHE A 385 7.69 -15.70 -1.51
CA PHE A 385 8.58 -14.90 -0.67
C PHE A 385 9.63 -15.72 0.08
N LEU A 386 9.75 -17.01 -0.22
CA LEU A 386 10.76 -17.92 0.31
C LEU A 386 12.12 -17.82 -0.39
#